data_AF-A0A2T1GJ53-F1
#
_entry.id   AF-A0A2T1GJ53-F1
#
_cell.length_a   1.000
_cell.length_b   1.000
_cell.length_c   1.000
_cell.angle_alpha   90.00
_cell.angle_beta   90.00
_cell.angle_gamma   90.00
#
_symmetry.space_group_name_H-M   'P 1'
#
loop_
_entity.id
_entity.type
_entity.pdbx_description
1 polymer ?
#
loop_
_entity_poly.entity_id
_entity_poly.type
_entity_poly.pdbx_seq_one_letter_code
_entity_poly.pdbx_strand_id
1 'polypeptide(L)'
;MLVAMTSDLLLPPGSIAQTALPDLTQPQYLNQLADRLPLALAVFALLAIGLGAGMALFNFSLRNYPSNVAIGDWVMQSAQLMRGLQQIFLVTAIVLLGFGLCSTLSNRQSNWEQARVAQKTPTLEAGELIQQSSPQVSYITQEPFSYTTQLDGKLVKVQDKREVTRQSSVSGSNLQVTISPLKITPSNSNNFAIDFRGDYQITNPIGTTNRFVFQIAPPTGYSLLQNFEVQRDGKKLTSTTPGEYRFPIQIAPGSISKLRVNYRAQGSPQWVYSAKAGSLDNFRMTISSTVPRLNFVSDVAPTKTTSNGDRQTFTWAFDRDASVQKPFGVSIGAPVAAQTGTLPLLLLLAPGIFGWWMLLLCLSIPMRLQDIAIAGLAFFTGMFALTYFSRIGDFVSVWSGVSIVLLLLVWGLGRGNLRIAVAAIISTLVGAILPIYSFSIAEATSDSGTRGMVLSAIALLSVFWLVARNWYDWYRLEPRERPLPDRSNPEPEAIFTRHDLLEESAKYNQLNPGAPTPEEIERRRLRDDGVTGSERG
;
A
#
# COMPACT_ATOMS: atom_id res chain seq x y z
N MET A 1 -0.83 -23.09 3.36
CA MET A 1 -1.29 -21.83 4.01
C MET A 1 -1.28 -20.65 3.04
N LEU A 2 -0.20 -20.41 2.27
CA LEU A 2 -0.15 -19.37 1.21
C LEU A 2 -1.18 -19.57 0.06
N VAL A 3 -1.59 -20.80 -0.24
CA VAL A 3 -2.55 -21.12 -1.34
C VAL A 3 -4.01 -20.96 -0.90
N ALA A 4 -4.29 -20.87 0.41
CA ALA A 4 -5.66 -20.66 0.90
C ALA A 4 -6.06 -19.16 0.96
N MET A 5 -5.12 -18.24 0.69
CA MET A 5 -5.34 -16.79 0.78
C MET A 5 -5.41 -16.10 -0.60
N THR A 6 -5.22 -16.84 -1.71
CA THR A 6 -5.18 -16.26 -3.06
C THR A 6 -6.55 -15.88 -3.61
N SER A 7 -7.65 -16.42 -3.08
CA SER A 7 -9.01 -16.12 -3.52
C SER A 7 -9.48 -14.71 -3.12
N ASP A 8 -8.99 -14.20 -1.99
CA ASP A 8 -9.42 -12.91 -1.40
C ASP A 8 -8.57 -11.71 -1.86
N LEU A 9 -7.48 -11.95 -2.58
CA LEU A 9 -6.56 -10.91 -3.07
C LEU A 9 -7.02 -10.24 -4.39
N LEU A 10 -8.18 -10.64 -4.92
CA LEU A 10 -8.81 -10.09 -6.13
C LEU A 10 -9.95 -9.09 -5.83
N LEU A 11 -10.07 -8.61 -4.59
CA LEU A 11 -11.11 -7.64 -4.26
C LEU A 11 -10.74 -6.21 -4.72
N PRO A 12 -11.74 -5.41 -5.17
CA PRO A 12 -11.53 -4.04 -5.59
C PRO A 12 -10.98 -3.17 -4.44
N PRO A 13 -10.24 -2.09 -4.75
CA PRO A 13 -9.46 -1.29 -3.80
C PRO A 13 -10.26 -0.62 -2.65
N GLY A 14 -11.60 -0.73 -2.63
CA GLY A 14 -12.46 -0.23 -1.56
C GLY A 14 -12.76 -1.19 -0.41
N SER A 15 -12.32 -2.46 -0.48
CA SER A 15 -12.73 -3.51 0.48
C SER A 15 -11.69 -3.87 1.56
N ILE A 16 -10.45 -3.37 1.43
CA ILE A 16 -9.35 -3.69 2.38
C ILE A 16 -9.54 -2.96 3.73
N ALA A 17 -10.49 -2.01 3.82
CA ALA A 17 -10.69 -1.19 5.01
C ALA A 17 -11.26 -1.92 6.24
N GLN A 18 -11.67 -3.19 6.15
CA GLN A 18 -12.31 -3.90 7.27
C GLN A 18 -11.88 -5.35 7.48
N THR A 19 -10.87 -5.85 6.76
CA THR A 19 -10.32 -7.19 7.03
C THR A 19 -9.31 -7.13 8.17
N ALA A 20 -9.58 -7.92 9.21
CA ALA A 20 -8.84 -8.06 10.46
C ALA A 20 -7.39 -8.54 10.26
N LEU A 21 -6.53 -7.67 9.73
CA LEU A 21 -5.08 -7.89 9.64
C LEU A 21 -4.48 -7.83 11.05
N PRO A 22 -3.55 -8.75 11.40
CA PRO A 22 -2.91 -8.73 12.70
C PRO A 22 -2.12 -7.42 12.88
N ASP A 23 -2.49 -6.66 13.91
CA ASP A 23 -1.84 -5.39 14.26
C ASP A 23 -1.21 -5.52 15.64
N LEU A 24 0.12 -5.61 15.69
CA LEU A 24 0.89 -5.78 16.92
C LEU A 24 0.86 -4.54 17.84
N THR A 25 0.25 -3.43 17.41
CA THR A 25 0.06 -2.25 18.27
C THR A 25 -1.24 -2.28 19.05
N GLN A 26 -2.16 -3.18 18.71
CA GLN A 26 -3.43 -3.31 19.41
C GLN A 26 -3.32 -4.32 20.56
N PRO A 27 -3.80 -3.97 21.77
CA PRO A 27 -3.65 -4.81 22.96
C PRO A 27 -4.35 -6.18 22.81
N GLN A 28 -5.44 -6.26 22.05
CA GLN A 28 -6.16 -7.51 21.79
C GLN A 28 -5.32 -8.54 21.00
N TYR A 29 -4.56 -8.10 20.00
CA TYR A 29 -3.69 -8.99 19.21
C TYR A 29 -2.41 -9.32 19.95
N LEU A 30 -1.88 -8.40 20.77
CA LEU A 30 -0.75 -8.67 21.66
C LEU A 30 -1.10 -9.75 22.69
N ASN A 31 -2.30 -9.73 23.25
CA ASN A 31 -2.75 -10.76 24.20
C ASN A 31 -2.93 -12.11 23.50
N GLN A 32 -3.55 -12.16 22.32
CA GLN A 32 -3.69 -13.40 21.54
C GLN A 32 -2.33 -13.95 21.07
N LEU A 33 -1.40 -13.07 20.71
CA LEU A 33 -0.03 -13.44 20.40
C LEU A 33 0.64 -13.99 21.67
N ALA A 34 0.55 -13.30 22.81
CA ALA A 34 1.14 -13.72 24.07
C ALA A 34 0.62 -15.09 24.54
N ASP A 35 -0.65 -15.40 24.29
CA ASP A 35 -1.24 -16.72 24.61
C ASP A 35 -0.71 -17.84 23.69
N ARG A 36 -0.44 -17.53 22.42
CA ARG A 36 0.01 -18.51 21.41
C ARG A 36 1.52 -18.57 21.23
N LEU A 37 2.25 -17.53 21.63
CA LEU A 37 3.69 -17.42 21.55
C LEU A 37 4.42 -18.51 22.34
N PRO A 38 4.05 -18.86 23.59
CA PRO A 38 4.71 -19.94 24.32
C PRO A 38 4.47 -21.29 23.67
N LEU A 39 3.27 -21.54 23.10
CA LEU A 39 2.99 -22.75 22.33
C LEU A 39 3.84 -22.80 21.05
N ALA A 40 3.90 -21.70 20.30
CA ALA A 40 4.70 -21.60 19.08
C ALA A 40 6.20 -21.76 19.37
N LEU A 41 6.72 -21.07 20.40
CA LEU A 41 8.10 -21.22 20.88
C LEU A 41 8.37 -22.63 21.40
N ALA A 42 7.43 -23.26 22.09
CA ALA A 42 7.56 -24.64 22.55
C ALA A 42 7.64 -25.61 21.37
N VAL A 43 6.76 -25.49 20.37
CA VAL A 43 6.82 -26.29 19.13
C VAL A 43 8.13 -26.04 18.38
N PHE A 44 8.59 -24.80 18.32
CA PHE A 44 9.86 -24.42 17.68
C PHE A 44 11.07 -24.98 18.42
N ALA A 45 11.08 -24.90 19.75
CA ALA A 45 12.09 -25.48 20.61
C ALA A 45 12.10 -27.00 20.52
N LEU A 46 10.93 -27.64 20.47
CA LEU A 46 10.80 -29.10 20.35
C LEU A 46 11.25 -29.58 18.97
N LEU A 47 10.96 -28.82 17.90
CA LEU A 47 11.54 -29.06 16.58
C LEU A 47 13.06 -28.88 16.58
N ALA A 48 13.59 -27.81 17.19
CA ALA A 48 15.02 -27.57 17.27
C ALA A 48 15.75 -28.65 18.09
N ILE A 49 15.17 -29.09 19.22
CA ILE A 49 15.67 -30.17 20.05
C ILE A 49 15.57 -31.50 19.31
N GLY A 50 14.45 -31.81 18.66
CA GLY A 50 14.28 -33.03 17.89
C GLY A 50 15.25 -33.12 16.72
N LEU A 51 15.48 -32.00 16.04
CA LEU A 51 16.41 -31.90 14.91
C LEU A 51 17.88 -31.96 15.41
N GLY A 52 18.19 -31.35 16.56
CA GLY A 52 19.49 -31.46 17.23
C GLY A 52 19.78 -32.87 17.79
N ALA A 53 18.78 -33.54 18.35
CA ALA A 53 18.88 -34.93 18.82
C ALA A 53 19.04 -35.88 17.63
N GLY A 54 18.32 -35.64 16.53
CA GLY A 54 18.53 -36.33 15.26
C GLY A 54 19.95 -36.16 14.73
N MET A 55 20.49 -34.93 14.76
CA MET A 55 21.91 -34.65 14.42
C MET A 55 22.89 -35.45 15.28
N ALA A 56 22.68 -35.46 16.60
CA ALA A 56 23.56 -36.14 17.55
C ALA A 56 23.55 -37.66 17.37
N LEU A 57 22.36 -38.26 17.20
CA LEU A 57 22.19 -39.69 16.96
C LEU A 57 22.77 -40.12 15.61
N PHE A 58 22.58 -39.31 14.57
CA PHE A 58 23.14 -39.58 13.25
C PHE A 58 24.67 -39.52 13.25
N ASN A 59 25.26 -38.50 13.89
CA ASN A 59 26.71 -38.37 14.03
C ASN A 59 27.31 -39.48 14.90
N PHE A 60 26.60 -39.90 15.96
CA PHE A 60 27.00 -41.01 16.81
C PHE A 60 26.94 -42.36 16.08
N SER A 61 25.89 -42.60 15.30
CA SER A 61 25.74 -43.80 14.46
C SER A 61 26.86 -43.92 13.42
N LEU A 62 27.24 -42.80 12.79
CA LEU A 62 28.33 -42.75 11.81
C LEU A 62 29.71 -42.99 12.42
N ARG A 63 29.90 -42.77 13.73
CA ARG A 63 31.19 -42.95 14.41
C ARG A 63 31.60 -44.41 14.55
N ASN A 64 30.66 -45.35 14.39
CA ASN A 64 30.86 -46.79 14.58
C ASN A 64 31.03 -47.58 13.26
N TYR A 65 31.05 -46.93 12.09
CA TYR A 65 31.21 -47.61 10.80
C TYR A 65 32.63 -47.49 10.24
N PRO A 66 33.24 -48.58 9.72
CA PRO A 66 34.54 -48.53 9.04
C PRO A 66 34.44 -47.75 7.72
N SER A 67 35.57 -47.15 7.32
CA SER A 67 35.69 -46.19 6.22
C SER A 67 35.56 -46.85 4.84
N ASN A 68 34.33 -47.02 4.36
CA ASN A 68 34.03 -47.47 3.01
C ASN A 68 33.70 -46.23 2.15
N VAL A 69 34.28 -46.11 0.95
CA VAL A 69 34.18 -44.93 0.06
C VAL A 69 32.72 -44.55 -0.26
N ALA A 70 31.81 -45.53 -0.40
CA ALA A 70 30.39 -45.29 -0.68
C ALA A 70 29.61 -44.62 0.47
N ILE A 71 30.07 -44.77 1.72
CA ILE A 71 29.43 -44.15 2.90
C ILE A 71 29.88 -42.69 3.02
N GLY A 72 31.10 -42.37 2.58
CA GLY A 72 31.63 -41.00 2.54
C GLY A 72 30.76 -40.06 1.70
N ASP A 73 30.36 -40.50 0.51
CA ASP A 73 29.49 -39.72 -0.39
C ASP A 73 28.09 -39.52 0.21
N TRP A 74 27.54 -40.56 0.85
CA TRP A 74 26.23 -40.49 1.52
C TRP A 74 26.23 -39.57 2.74
N VAL A 75 27.32 -39.58 3.52
CA VAL A 75 27.53 -38.67 4.66
C VAL A 75 27.70 -37.23 4.17
N MET A 76 28.42 -37.01 3.07
CA MET A 76 28.57 -35.68 2.46
C MET A 76 27.24 -35.13 1.93
N GLN A 77 26.42 -35.96 1.28
CA GLN A 77 25.06 -35.60 0.86
C GLN A 77 24.16 -35.28 2.05
N SER A 78 24.20 -36.09 3.10
CA SER A 78 23.40 -35.89 4.32
C SER A 78 23.79 -34.59 5.06
N ALA A 79 25.09 -34.27 5.13
CA ALA A 79 25.57 -33.02 5.72
C ALA A 79 25.15 -31.78 4.91
N GLN A 80 25.09 -31.88 3.58
CA GLN A 80 24.58 -30.81 2.70
C GLN A 80 23.07 -30.60 2.90
N LEU A 81 22.30 -31.68 3.00
CA LEU A 81 20.86 -31.65 3.26
C LEU A 81 20.55 -30.95 4.60
N MET A 82 21.36 -31.22 5.62
CA MET A 82 21.23 -30.61 6.94
C MET A 82 21.54 -29.11 6.97
N ARG A 83 22.51 -28.64 6.18
CA ARG A 83 22.75 -27.21 6.01
C ARG A 83 21.59 -26.52 5.29
N GLY A 84 21.04 -27.16 4.26
CA GLY A 84 19.85 -26.66 3.56
C GLY A 84 18.63 -26.52 4.50
N LEU A 85 18.43 -27.49 5.39
CA LEU A 85 17.34 -27.47 6.37
C LEU A 85 17.47 -26.30 7.36
N GLN A 86 18.68 -26.01 7.85
CA GLN A 86 18.94 -24.85 8.72
C GLN A 86 18.67 -23.52 8.01
N GLN A 87 19.03 -23.40 6.73
CA GLN A 87 18.76 -22.21 5.93
C GLN A 87 17.26 -22.01 5.71
N ILE A 88 16.52 -23.07 5.36
CA ILE A 88 15.06 -23.03 5.17
C ILE A 88 14.37 -22.60 6.48
N PHE A 89 14.82 -23.15 7.60
CA PHE A 89 14.27 -22.80 8.91
C PHE A 89 14.47 -21.32 9.24
N LEU A 90 15.68 -20.79 9.04
CA LEU A 90 15.99 -19.38 9.26
C LEU A 90 15.18 -18.46 8.35
N VAL A 91 15.10 -18.76 7.05
CA VAL A 91 14.29 -17.99 6.09
C VAL A 91 12.82 -17.99 6.52
N THR A 92 12.29 -19.15 6.92
CA THR A 92 10.90 -19.28 7.39
C THR A 92 10.66 -18.43 8.64
N ALA A 93 11.57 -18.46 9.61
CA ALA A 93 11.47 -17.63 10.80
C ALA A 93 11.46 -16.12 10.47
N ILE A 94 12.35 -15.69 9.57
CA ILE A 94 12.41 -14.29 9.12
C ILE A 94 11.13 -13.89 8.37
N VAL A 95 10.59 -14.76 7.51
CA VAL A 95 9.33 -14.50 6.79
C VAL A 95 8.16 -14.34 7.77
N LEU A 96 8.05 -15.20 8.78
CA LEU A 96 6.98 -15.12 9.79
C LEU A 96 7.07 -13.84 10.63
N LEU A 97 8.27 -13.52 11.12
CA LEU A 97 8.51 -12.28 11.87
C LEU A 97 8.27 -11.04 11.01
N GLY A 98 8.79 -11.05 9.78
CA GLY A 98 8.59 -9.99 8.80
C GLY A 98 7.13 -9.79 8.46
N PHE A 99 6.33 -10.86 8.36
CA PHE A 99 4.89 -10.77 8.15
C PHE A 99 4.17 -10.06 9.29
N GLY A 100 4.49 -10.37 10.55
CA GLY A 100 3.92 -9.66 11.70
C GLY A 100 4.25 -8.16 11.71
N LEU A 101 5.50 -7.81 11.41
CA LEU A 101 5.94 -6.41 11.35
C LEU A 101 5.33 -5.65 10.16
N CYS A 102 5.33 -6.26 8.97
CA CYS A 102 4.80 -5.64 7.76
C CYS A 102 3.27 -5.51 7.79
N SER A 103 2.54 -6.46 8.36
CA SER A 103 1.08 -6.35 8.54
C SER A 103 0.72 -5.19 9.47
N THR A 104 1.47 -5.03 10.58
CA THR A 104 1.33 -3.89 11.49
C THR A 104 1.61 -2.56 10.79
N LEU A 105 2.70 -2.48 10.02
CA LEU A 105 3.04 -1.28 9.24
C LEU A 105 2.00 -0.98 8.16
N SER A 106 1.50 -2.01 7.48
CA SER A 106 0.46 -1.91 6.45
C SER A 106 -0.83 -1.32 7.02
N ASN A 107 -1.29 -1.82 8.17
CA ASN A 107 -2.50 -1.30 8.83
C ASN A 107 -2.32 0.17 9.25
N ARG A 108 -1.19 0.49 9.88
CA ARG A 108 -0.88 1.86 10.29
C ARG A 108 -0.79 2.82 9.10
N GLN A 109 -0.19 2.36 8.00
CA GLN A 109 -0.07 3.15 6.79
C GLN A 109 -1.42 3.34 6.09
N SER A 110 -2.26 2.31 6.04
CA SER A 110 -3.63 2.41 5.52
C SER A 110 -4.45 3.41 6.34
N ASN A 111 -4.39 3.35 7.67
CA ASN A 111 -5.08 4.29 8.54
C ASN A 111 -4.57 5.73 8.37
N TRP A 112 -3.26 5.92 8.17
CA TRP A 112 -2.67 7.23 7.88
C TRP A 112 -3.12 7.76 6.50
N GLU A 113 -3.16 6.91 5.47
CA GLU A 113 -3.65 7.26 4.14
C GLU A 113 -5.13 7.66 4.19
N GLN A 114 -5.96 6.89 4.89
CA GLN A 114 -7.39 7.20 5.10
C GLN A 114 -7.58 8.50 5.89
N ALA A 115 -6.81 8.72 6.97
CA ALA A 115 -6.87 9.96 7.73
C ALA A 115 -6.42 11.17 6.90
N ARG A 116 -5.41 11.01 6.03
CA ARG A 116 -4.96 12.04 5.10
C ARG A 116 -6.01 12.34 4.03
N VAL A 117 -6.69 11.33 3.51
CA VAL A 117 -7.85 11.50 2.61
C VAL A 117 -8.98 12.21 3.34
N ALA A 118 -9.28 11.84 4.59
CA ALA A 118 -10.33 12.47 5.38
C ALA A 118 -10.01 13.94 5.73
N GLN A 119 -8.73 14.27 5.99
CA GLN A 119 -8.27 15.65 6.20
C GLN A 119 -8.25 16.47 4.90
N LYS A 120 -7.95 15.84 3.75
CA LYS A 120 -7.98 16.46 2.42
C LYS A 120 -9.36 16.39 1.74
N THR A 121 -10.31 15.68 2.34
CA THR A 121 -11.73 15.78 2.02
C THR A 121 -12.16 17.02 2.77
N PRO A 122 -12.36 18.16 2.08
CA PRO A 122 -12.56 19.41 2.78
C PRO A 122 -13.80 19.29 3.67
N THR A 123 -13.59 19.32 4.99
CA THR A 123 -14.53 20.03 5.86
C THR A 123 -14.72 21.40 5.22
N LEU A 124 -16.00 21.77 5.05
CA LEU A 124 -16.57 22.97 4.44
C LEU A 124 -15.88 24.31 4.84
N GLU A 125 -14.61 24.48 4.55
CA GLU A 125 -13.88 25.73 4.68
C GLU A 125 -13.99 26.51 3.37
N ALA A 126 -14.26 27.81 3.50
CA ALA A 126 -14.62 28.69 2.40
C ALA A 126 -13.47 28.80 1.39
N GLY A 127 -13.70 28.33 0.14
CA GLY A 127 -12.84 28.61 -1.01
C GLY A 127 -12.36 27.40 -1.82
N GLU A 128 -12.41 26.19 -1.26
CA GLU A 128 -11.95 24.96 -1.96
C GLU A 128 -13.07 24.20 -2.69
N LEU A 129 -14.32 24.59 -2.46
CA LEU A 129 -15.51 23.94 -2.99
C LEU A 129 -16.56 24.97 -3.37
N ILE A 130 -16.99 24.97 -4.64
CA ILE A 130 -18.20 25.72 -5.03
C ILE A 130 -19.40 24.80 -4.83
N GLN A 131 -20.26 25.14 -3.86
CA GLN A 131 -21.44 24.34 -3.55
C GLN A 131 -22.73 25.08 -3.86
N GLN A 132 -23.56 24.50 -4.73
CA GLN A 132 -24.95 24.92 -4.95
C GLN A 132 -25.91 24.03 -4.15
N SER A 133 -26.78 24.63 -3.34
CA SER A 133 -27.85 23.90 -2.68
C SER A 133 -29.13 23.90 -3.51
N SER A 134 -29.93 22.84 -3.41
CA SER A 134 -31.29 22.81 -3.96
C SER A 134 -32.16 23.91 -3.34
N PRO A 135 -33.10 24.49 -4.12
CA PRO A 135 -34.03 25.47 -3.57
C PRO A 135 -34.96 24.85 -2.53
N GLN A 136 -35.45 25.70 -1.64
CA GLN A 136 -36.51 25.37 -0.69
C GLN A 136 -37.79 26.10 -1.10
N VAL A 137 -38.91 25.40 -1.06
CA VAL A 137 -40.22 25.97 -1.35
C VAL A 137 -41.06 25.87 -0.10
N SER A 138 -41.64 26.98 0.32
CA SER A 138 -42.60 27.00 1.42
C SER A 138 -43.84 27.77 1.02
N TYR A 139 -44.95 27.52 1.71
CA TYR A 139 -46.19 28.27 1.55
C TYR A 139 -46.84 28.48 2.92
N ILE A 140 -47.63 29.54 3.01
CA ILE A 140 -48.44 29.82 4.20
C ILE A 140 -49.85 29.31 3.93
N THR A 141 -50.41 28.54 4.86
CA THR A 141 -51.79 28.08 4.83
C THR A 141 -52.46 28.26 6.19
N GLN A 142 -53.78 28.38 6.21
CA GLN A 142 -54.55 28.47 7.46
C GLN A 142 -55.03 27.09 7.86
N GLU A 143 -54.65 26.64 9.05
CA GLU A 143 -55.08 25.36 9.61
C GLU A 143 -55.98 25.58 10.83
N PRO A 144 -57.04 24.76 11.01
CA PRO A 144 -57.84 24.82 12.21
C PRO A 144 -57.01 24.39 13.42
N PHE A 145 -57.01 25.22 14.45
CA PHE A 145 -56.35 24.97 15.73
C PHE A 145 -57.38 25.10 16.86
N SER A 146 -57.25 24.30 17.92
CA SER A 146 -58.12 24.41 19.08
C SER A 146 -57.29 24.67 20.32
N TYR A 147 -57.67 25.69 21.08
CA TYR A 147 -57.10 25.98 22.39
C TYR A 147 -58.21 26.10 23.43
N THR A 148 -57.85 25.87 24.69
CA THR A 148 -58.78 26.02 25.81
C THR A 148 -58.50 27.36 26.47
N THR A 149 -59.53 28.20 26.60
CA THR A 149 -59.44 29.48 27.33
C THR A 149 -60.56 29.55 28.36
N GLN A 150 -60.44 30.43 29.35
CA GLN A 150 -61.52 30.70 30.29
C GLN A 150 -62.34 31.91 29.83
N LEU A 151 -63.62 31.68 29.56
CA LEU A 151 -64.62 32.72 29.29
C LEU A 151 -65.67 32.61 30.40
N ASP A 152 -65.90 33.69 31.14
CA ASP A 152 -66.83 33.76 32.27
C ASP A 152 -66.65 32.65 33.33
N GLY A 153 -65.39 32.34 33.67
CA GLY A 153 -65.06 31.33 34.69
C GLY A 153 -65.29 29.87 34.25
N LYS A 154 -65.65 29.62 32.98
CA LYS A 154 -65.76 28.27 32.41
C LYS A 154 -64.66 28.05 31.36
N LEU A 155 -64.05 26.87 31.41
CA LEU A 155 -63.12 26.42 30.38
C LEU A 155 -63.89 26.12 29.09
N VAL A 156 -63.62 26.88 28.03
CA VAL A 156 -64.24 26.71 26.71
C VAL A 156 -63.15 26.36 25.70
N LYS A 157 -63.41 25.33 24.89
CA LYS A 157 -62.56 24.96 23.75
C LYS A 157 -62.93 25.84 22.56
N VAL A 158 -62.05 26.77 22.20
CA VAL A 158 -62.23 27.67 21.06
C VAL A 158 -61.54 27.04 19.85
N GLN A 159 -62.26 26.97 18.72
CA GLN A 159 -61.70 26.60 17.44
C GLN A 159 -61.39 27.87 16.66
N ASP A 160 -60.13 28.03 16.28
CA ASP A 160 -59.62 29.20 15.57
C ASP A 160 -58.80 28.76 14.37
N LYS A 161 -58.38 29.69 13.52
CA LYS A 161 -57.48 29.42 12.39
C LYS A 161 -56.12 30.03 12.67
N ARG A 162 -55.06 29.24 12.50
CA ARG A 162 -53.68 29.71 12.62
C ARG A 162 -52.98 29.63 11.27
N GLU A 163 -52.22 30.65 10.92
CA GLU A 163 -51.31 30.59 9.79
C GLU A 163 -50.10 29.70 10.13
N VAL A 164 -49.89 28.69 9.29
CA VAL A 164 -48.79 27.73 9.41
C VAL A 164 -47.98 27.75 8.13
N THR A 165 -46.66 27.84 8.26
CA THR A 165 -45.74 27.69 7.12
C THR A 165 -45.45 26.20 6.90
N ARG A 166 -45.76 25.70 5.72
CA ARG A 166 -45.46 24.32 5.29
C ARG A 166 -44.39 24.33 4.21
N GLN A 167 -43.56 23.30 4.21
CA GLN A 167 -42.59 23.06 3.14
C GLN A 167 -43.26 22.29 2.00
N SER A 168 -42.88 22.58 0.77
CA SER A 168 -43.26 21.87 -0.45
C SER A 168 -41.99 21.36 -1.13
N SER A 169 -42.05 20.18 -1.73
CA SER A 169 -41.00 19.71 -2.63
C SER A 169 -41.06 20.46 -3.97
N VAL A 170 -39.94 20.44 -4.67
CA VAL A 170 -39.86 20.85 -6.07
C VAL A 170 -40.34 19.66 -6.91
N SER A 171 -41.32 19.87 -7.80
CA SER A 171 -41.95 18.80 -8.58
C SER A 171 -41.15 18.38 -9.82
N GLY A 172 -40.12 19.13 -10.17
CA GLY A 172 -39.19 18.81 -11.26
C GLY A 172 -37.98 19.73 -11.27
N SER A 173 -36.81 19.20 -11.62
CA SER A 173 -35.57 19.96 -11.72
C SER A 173 -34.78 19.58 -12.97
N ASN A 174 -34.42 20.56 -13.79
CA ASN A 174 -33.54 20.37 -14.93
C ASN A 174 -32.34 21.32 -14.81
N LEU A 175 -31.19 20.75 -14.49
CA LEU A 175 -29.95 21.47 -14.21
C LEU A 175 -28.95 21.27 -15.34
N GLN A 176 -28.38 22.36 -15.81
CA GLN A 176 -27.33 22.39 -16.83
C GLN A 176 -26.13 23.14 -16.26
N VAL A 177 -24.98 22.48 -16.29
CA VAL A 177 -23.74 23.01 -15.73
C VAL A 177 -22.67 22.89 -16.78
N THR A 178 -22.09 24.02 -17.17
CA THR A 178 -20.96 24.05 -18.09
C THR A 178 -19.70 24.42 -17.33
N ILE A 179 -18.70 23.55 -17.40
CA ILE A 179 -17.40 23.73 -16.73
C ILE A 179 -16.36 24.02 -17.81
N SER A 180 -15.68 25.16 -17.68
CA SER A 180 -14.64 25.60 -18.60
C SER A 180 -13.35 25.91 -17.84
N PRO A 181 -12.17 25.63 -18.43
CA PRO A 181 -10.90 25.96 -17.80
C PRO A 181 -10.76 27.47 -17.64
N LEU A 182 -10.20 27.91 -16.51
CA LEU A 182 -9.91 29.31 -16.27
C LEU A 182 -8.63 29.69 -17.03
N LYS A 183 -8.75 30.47 -18.11
CA LYS A 183 -7.60 30.96 -18.89
C LYS A 183 -6.95 32.15 -18.17
N ILE A 184 -6.20 31.89 -17.12
CA ILE A 184 -5.34 32.91 -16.48
C ILE A 184 -3.88 32.56 -16.79
N THR A 185 -3.04 33.58 -16.98
CA THR A 185 -1.56 33.62 -17.09
C THR A 185 -0.89 32.52 -16.24
N PRO A 186 0.31 32.00 -16.58
CA PRO A 186 0.77 30.62 -16.36
C PRO A 186 1.11 30.24 -14.90
N SER A 187 0.35 30.73 -13.94
CA SER A 187 0.22 30.12 -12.63
C SER A 187 -0.73 28.93 -12.73
N ASN A 188 -0.31 27.83 -12.14
CA ASN A 188 -0.91 26.51 -12.12
C ASN A 188 -2.26 26.47 -11.36
N SER A 189 -3.21 27.35 -11.68
CA SER A 189 -4.50 27.40 -10.98
C SER A 189 -5.40 26.28 -11.49
N ASN A 190 -5.61 25.23 -10.69
CA ASN A 190 -6.55 24.13 -10.95
C ASN A 190 -8.03 24.55 -10.86
N ASN A 191 -8.34 25.84 -10.97
CA ASN A 191 -9.67 26.38 -10.81
C ASN A 191 -10.43 26.41 -12.15
N PHE A 192 -11.75 26.33 -12.08
CA PHE A 192 -12.60 26.45 -13.27
C PHE A 192 -13.64 27.54 -13.17
N ALA A 193 -14.16 27.93 -14.34
CA ALA A 193 -15.35 28.73 -14.48
C ALA A 193 -16.57 27.83 -14.68
N ILE A 194 -17.68 28.23 -14.07
CA ILE A 194 -18.95 27.52 -14.03
C ILE A 194 -20.01 28.43 -14.63
N ASP A 195 -20.73 27.93 -15.61
CA ASP A 195 -22.01 28.49 -16.05
C ASP A 195 -23.12 27.55 -15.60
N PHE A 196 -23.92 28.00 -14.63
CA PHE A 196 -24.99 27.22 -14.03
C PHE A 196 -26.34 27.75 -14.50
N ARG A 197 -27.21 26.82 -14.91
CA ARG A 197 -28.61 27.06 -15.21
C ARG A 197 -29.47 25.97 -14.61
N GLY A 198 -30.36 26.33 -13.69
CA GLY A 198 -31.35 25.44 -13.10
C GLY A 198 -32.77 25.87 -13.44
N ASP A 199 -33.51 25.02 -14.15
CA ASP A 199 -34.94 25.17 -14.40
C ASP A 199 -35.72 24.30 -13.38
N TYR A 200 -36.48 24.93 -12.50
CA TYR A 200 -37.24 24.28 -11.42
C TYR A 200 -38.75 24.40 -11.65
N GLN A 201 -39.49 23.37 -11.27
CA GLN A 201 -40.94 23.32 -11.33
C GLN A 201 -41.53 23.21 -9.92
N ILE A 202 -42.56 24.01 -9.67
CA ILE A 202 -43.31 24.00 -8.41
C ILE A 202 -44.77 23.82 -8.75
N THR A 203 -45.40 22.80 -8.19
CA THR A 203 -46.83 22.55 -8.32
C THR A 203 -47.53 23.04 -7.05
N ASN A 204 -48.67 23.71 -7.18
CA ASN A 204 -49.55 23.98 -6.04
C ASN A 204 -50.53 22.81 -5.87
N PRO A 205 -50.34 21.90 -4.89
CA PRO A 205 -51.27 20.80 -4.66
C PRO A 205 -52.55 21.24 -3.94
N ILE A 206 -52.62 22.49 -3.46
CA ILE A 206 -53.68 23.00 -2.61
C ILE A 206 -54.80 23.55 -3.50
N GLY A 207 -56.06 23.33 -3.10
CA GLY A 207 -57.25 23.82 -3.82
C GLY A 207 -57.45 25.34 -3.79
N THR A 208 -56.50 26.12 -3.27
CA THR A 208 -56.57 27.58 -3.13
C THR A 208 -55.31 28.26 -3.67
N THR A 209 -55.47 29.48 -4.19
CA THR A 209 -54.35 30.31 -4.62
C THR A 209 -53.56 30.73 -3.38
N ASN A 210 -52.35 30.18 -3.21
CA ASN A 210 -51.51 30.47 -2.04
C ASN A 210 -50.26 31.24 -2.45
N ARG A 211 -49.72 32.00 -1.48
CA ARG A 211 -48.43 32.67 -1.60
C ARG A 211 -47.34 31.67 -1.23
N PHE A 212 -46.60 31.23 -2.24
CA PHE A 212 -45.41 30.41 -2.09
C PHE A 212 -44.19 31.32 -1.96
N VAL A 213 -43.16 30.83 -1.29
CA VAL A 213 -41.86 31.48 -1.15
C VAL A 213 -40.82 30.50 -1.68
N PHE A 214 -40.22 30.87 -2.81
CA PHE A 214 -39.08 30.16 -3.37
C PHE A 214 -37.80 30.74 -2.78
N GLN A 215 -37.01 29.92 -2.11
CA GLN A 215 -35.76 30.34 -1.47
C GLN A 215 -34.59 29.61 -2.11
N ILE A 216 -33.65 30.36 -2.67
CA ILE A 216 -32.40 29.80 -3.21
C ILE A 216 -31.26 30.78 -2.99
N ALA A 217 -30.28 30.37 -2.19
CA ALA A 217 -29.07 31.14 -2.02
C ALA A 217 -28.14 30.99 -3.24
N PRO A 218 -27.28 31.99 -3.52
CA PRO A 218 -26.15 31.82 -4.42
C PRO A 218 -25.25 30.66 -3.96
N PRO A 219 -24.41 30.11 -4.85
CA PRO A 219 -23.46 29.08 -4.45
C PRO A 219 -22.52 29.61 -3.35
N THR A 220 -21.92 28.73 -2.56
CA THR A 220 -20.88 29.11 -1.58
C THR A 220 -19.49 28.78 -2.12
N GLY A 221 -18.43 29.33 -1.51
CA GLY A 221 -17.04 29.00 -1.83
C GLY A 221 -16.52 29.47 -3.20
N TYR A 222 -17.19 30.43 -3.82
CA TYR A 222 -16.70 31.10 -5.04
C TYR A 222 -15.74 32.25 -4.69
N SER A 223 -14.80 32.55 -5.60
CA SER A 223 -14.01 33.79 -5.55
C SER A 223 -14.69 34.95 -6.29
N LEU A 224 -15.42 34.63 -7.36
CA LEU A 224 -16.22 35.59 -8.12
C LEU A 224 -17.55 34.95 -8.53
N LEU A 225 -18.65 35.66 -8.25
CA LEU A 225 -20.00 35.32 -8.68
C LEU A 225 -20.53 36.45 -9.56
N GLN A 226 -21.09 36.10 -10.71
CA GLN A 226 -21.65 37.02 -11.68
C GLN A 226 -23.06 36.57 -12.08
N ASN A 227 -23.90 37.54 -12.43
CA ASN A 227 -25.22 37.33 -13.03
C ASN A 227 -26.13 36.36 -12.25
N PHE A 228 -26.03 36.35 -10.91
CA PHE A 228 -26.99 35.59 -10.11
C PHE A 228 -28.38 36.20 -10.28
N GLU A 229 -29.28 35.44 -10.90
CA GLU A 229 -30.65 35.88 -11.15
C GLU A 229 -31.63 34.73 -10.98
N VAL A 230 -32.83 35.09 -10.52
CA VAL A 230 -33.99 34.21 -10.47
C VAL A 230 -35.06 34.81 -11.34
N GLN A 231 -35.59 34.02 -12.28
CA GLN A 231 -36.61 34.43 -13.22
C GLN A 231 -37.83 33.52 -13.12
N ARG A 232 -39.01 34.09 -13.35
CA ARG A 232 -40.26 33.34 -13.57
C ARG A 232 -40.84 33.81 -14.89
N ASP A 233 -41.12 32.86 -15.79
CA ASP A 233 -41.69 33.14 -17.11
C ASP A 233 -40.93 34.26 -17.87
N GLY A 234 -39.59 34.25 -17.75
CA GLY A 234 -38.68 35.23 -18.38
C GLY A 234 -38.57 36.58 -17.65
N LYS A 235 -39.35 36.82 -16.60
CA LYS A 235 -39.28 38.06 -15.79
C LYS A 235 -38.42 37.84 -14.56
N LYS A 236 -37.46 38.73 -14.32
CA LYS A 236 -36.60 38.71 -13.13
C LYS A 236 -37.43 38.94 -11.87
N LEU A 237 -37.26 38.07 -10.88
CA LEU A 237 -37.84 38.22 -9.56
C LEU A 237 -36.91 39.02 -8.65
N THR A 238 -37.50 39.83 -7.77
CA THR A 238 -36.79 40.55 -6.72
C THR A 238 -36.94 39.83 -5.38
N SER A 239 -35.86 39.76 -4.61
CA SER A 239 -35.92 39.22 -3.25
C SER A 239 -36.68 40.20 -2.35
N THR A 240 -37.50 39.70 -1.45
CA THR A 240 -38.24 40.52 -0.47
C THR A 240 -37.29 41.23 0.51
N THR A 241 -36.22 40.54 0.90
CA THR A 241 -35.19 41.06 1.82
C THR A 241 -33.81 40.82 1.19
N PRO A 242 -32.95 41.83 1.10
CA PRO A 242 -31.56 41.65 0.69
C PRO A 242 -30.87 40.60 1.58
N GLY A 243 -30.13 39.66 0.97
CA GLY A 243 -29.40 38.61 1.69
C GLY A 243 -30.20 37.36 2.09
N GLU A 244 -31.53 37.41 2.11
CA GLU A 244 -32.35 36.21 2.41
C GLU A 244 -32.66 35.34 1.19
N TYR A 245 -32.53 35.90 -0.02
CA TYR A 245 -32.80 35.25 -1.30
C TYR A 245 -34.15 34.51 -1.35
N ARG A 246 -35.19 35.20 -0.86
CA ARG A 246 -36.58 34.72 -0.81
C ARG A 246 -37.43 35.45 -1.84
N PHE A 247 -38.00 34.68 -2.75
CA PHE A 247 -38.76 35.15 -3.91
C PHE A 247 -40.23 34.72 -3.76
N PRO A 248 -41.11 35.64 -3.35
CA PRO A 248 -42.52 35.33 -3.20
C PRO A 248 -43.16 35.16 -4.58
N ILE A 249 -43.94 34.10 -4.74
CA ILE A 249 -44.64 33.77 -5.97
C ILE A 249 -46.07 33.33 -5.64
N GLN A 250 -47.03 33.74 -6.46
CA GLN A 250 -48.40 33.25 -6.38
C GLN A 250 -48.61 32.14 -7.41
N ILE A 251 -49.19 31.03 -6.98
CA ILE A 251 -49.45 29.87 -7.84
C ILE A 251 -50.93 29.49 -7.69
N ALA A 252 -51.65 29.44 -8.80
CA ALA A 252 -53.07 29.05 -8.81
C ALA A 252 -53.22 27.56 -8.43
N PRO A 253 -54.39 27.13 -7.92
CA PRO A 253 -54.65 25.73 -7.57
C PRO A 253 -54.33 24.78 -8.73
N GLY A 254 -53.61 23.69 -8.46
CA GLY A 254 -53.27 22.68 -9.46
C GLY A 254 -52.32 23.14 -10.58
N SER A 255 -51.90 24.41 -10.57
CA SER A 255 -51.01 24.96 -11.61
C SER A 255 -49.54 24.73 -11.28
N ILE A 256 -48.71 24.76 -12.33
CA ILE A 256 -47.26 24.60 -12.25
C ILE A 256 -46.60 25.95 -12.54
N SER A 257 -45.72 26.39 -11.65
CA SER A 257 -44.86 27.55 -11.85
C SER A 257 -43.45 27.10 -12.24
N LYS A 258 -42.89 27.71 -13.29
CA LYS A 258 -41.52 27.45 -13.75
C LYS A 258 -40.60 28.59 -13.29
N LEU A 259 -39.53 28.24 -12.60
CA LEU A 259 -38.50 29.19 -12.17
C LEU A 259 -37.16 28.82 -12.77
N ARG A 260 -36.41 29.83 -13.18
CA ARG A 260 -35.06 29.67 -13.70
C ARG A 260 -34.07 30.38 -12.80
N VAL A 261 -32.97 29.71 -12.48
CA VAL A 261 -31.86 30.28 -11.73
C VAL A 261 -30.61 30.17 -12.58
N ASN A 262 -29.96 31.30 -12.82
CA ASN A 262 -28.73 31.36 -13.59
C ASN A 262 -27.65 32.05 -12.77
N TYR A 263 -26.40 31.62 -12.93
CA TYR A 263 -25.24 32.38 -12.46
C TYR A 263 -23.97 31.90 -13.15
N ARG A 264 -22.92 32.71 -13.05
CA ARG A 264 -21.54 32.30 -13.33
C ARG A 264 -20.69 32.40 -12.08
N ALA A 265 -19.93 31.35 -11.79
CA ALA A 265 -19.04 31.30 -10.64
C ALA A 265 -17.65 30.82 -11.05
N GLN A 266 -16.62 31.28 -10.34
CA GLN A 266 -15.25 30.78 -10.49
C GLN A 266 -14.54 30.78 -9.15
N GLY A 267 -13.41 30.10 -9.07
CA GLY A 267 -12.49 30.19 -7.93
C GLY A 267 -12.21 28.89 -7.18
N SER A 268 -12.69 27.75 -7.66
CA SER A 268 -12.51 26.46 -7.00
C SER A 268 -12.12 25.36 -8.00
N PRO A 269 -11.35 24.34 -7.58
CA PRO A 269 -11.06 23.12 -8.33
C PRO A 269 -12.17 22.07 -8.23
N GLN A 270 -13.23 22.32 -7.44
CA GLN A 270 -14.36 21.42 -7.23
C GLN A 270 -15.71 22.15 -7.30
N TRP A 271 -16.73 21.48 -7.85
CA TRP A 271 -18.11 21.93 -7.84
C TRP A 271 -19.06 20.80 -7.48
N VAL A 272 -20.03 21.15 -6.63
CA VAL A 272 -20.99 20.20 -6.08
C VAL A 272 -22.40 20.80 -6.02
N TYR A 273 -23.40 20.01 -6.37
CA TYR A 273 -24.81 20.25 -6.16
C TYR A 273 -25.35 19.38 -5.02
N SER A 274 -25.79 20.02 -3.95
CA SER A 274 -26.43 19.34 -2.82
C SER A 274 -27.95 19.40 -2.97
N ALA A 275 -28.54 18.25 -3.35
CA ALA A 275 -29.94 18.00 -3.09
C ALA A 275 -30.09 17.74 -1.59
N LYS A 276 -30.61 18.71 -0.82
CA LYS A 276 -30.90 18.46 0.61
C LYS A 276 -31.87 17.28 0.72
N ALA A 277 -31.75 16.49 1.80
CA ALA A 277 -32.54 15.28 2.06
C ALA A 277 -34.05 15.50 1.83
N GLY A 278 -34.50 15.16 0.62
CA GLY A 278 -35.84 15.34 0.11
C GLY A 278 -35.99 14.50 -1.15
N SER A 279 -37.23 14.10 -1.47
CA SER A 279 -37.51 13.32 -2.67
C SER A 279 -37.21 14.16 -3.91
N LEU A 280 -36.40 13.63 -4.82
CA LEU A 280 -36.13 14.21 -6.13
C LEU A 280 -37.09 13.59 -7.15
N ASP A 281 -38.12 14.35 -7.52
CA ASP A 281 -39.04 13.99 -8.60
C ASP A 281 -38.65 14.69 -9.90
N ASN A 282 -38.75 13.97 -11.03
CA ASN A 282 -38.42 14.46 -12.37
C ASN A 282 -37.10 15.25 -12.39
N PHE A 283 -36.04 14.66 -11.83
CA PHE A 283 -34.74 15.30 -11.70
C PHE A 283 -33.84 14.93 -12.88
N ARG A 284 -33.25 15.94 -13.50
CA ARG A 284 -32.21 15.78 -14.52
C ARG A 284 -31.09 16.78 -14.25
N MET A 285 -29.86 16.30 -14.19
CA MET A 285 -28.68 17.15 -14.14
C MET A 285 -27.70 16.73 -15.22
N THR A 286 -27.27 17.71 -16.01
CA THR A 286 -26.30 17.53 -17.08
C THR A 286 -25.09 18.41 -16.84
N ILE A 287 -23.93 17.81 -16.63
CA ILE A 287 -22.65 18.50 -16.55
C ILE A 287 -21.93 18.34 -17.88
N SER A 288 -21.61 19.44 -18.54
CA SER A 288 -20.77 19.50 -19.73
C SER A 288 -19.42 20.11 -19.38
N SER A 289 -18.32 19.48 -19.78
CA SER A 289 -16.99 20.05 -19.57
C SER A 289 -16.09 19.92 -20.79
N THR A 290 -15.25 20.94 -20.98
CA THR A 290 -14.13 20.95 -21.93
C THR A 290 -12.78 20.71 -21.22
N VAL A 291 -12.80 20.46 -19.91
CA VAL A 291 -11.59 20.15 -19.14
C VAL A 291 -11.26 18.66 -19.31
N PRO A 292 -10.03 18.30 -19.69
CA PRO A 292 -9.63 16.90 -19.74
C PRO A 292 -9.55 16.31 -18.33
N ARG A 293 -10.10 15.11 -18.13
CA ARG A 293 -10.01 14.30 -16.90
C ARG A 293 -10.73 14.90 -15.68
N LEU A 294 -12.06 15.02 -15.74
CA LEU A 294 -12.85 15.23 -14.51
C LEU A 294 -13.00 13.92 -13.72
N ASN A 295 -12.90 14.05 -12.40
CA ASN A 295 -13.21 12.98 -11.47
C ASN A 295 -14.52 13.30 -10.73
N PHE A 296 -15.23 12.25 -10.31
CA PHE A 296 -16.45 12.40 -9.53
C PHE A 296 -16.10 12.64 -8.06
N VAL A 297 -16.72 13.66 -7.46
CA VAL A 297 -16.56 13.97 -6.02
C VAL A 297 -17.49 13.11 -5.16
N SER A 298 -18.44 12.42 -5.79
CA SER A 298 -19.49 11.67 -5.13
C SER A 298 -19.58 10.25 -5.67
N ASP A 299 -19.94 9.32 -4.79
CA ASP A 299 -20.20 7.91 -5.12
C ASP A 299 -21.47 7.72 -5.97
N VAL A 300 -22.21 8.80 -6.26
CA VAL A 300 -23.38 8.77 -7.13
C VAL A 300 -22.95 8.84 -8.58
N ALA A 301 -22.77 7.67 -9.20
CA ALA A 301 -22.39 7.54 -10.60
C ALA A 301 -23.44 8.16 -11.56
N PRO A 302 -23.03 8.75 -12.69
CA PRO A 302 -23.95 9.26 -13.71
C PRO A 302 -24.71 8.14 -14.40
N THR A 303 -25.98 8.39 -14.71
CA THR A 303 -26.85 7.48 -15.50
C THR A 303 -26.34 7.33 -16.93
N LYS A 304 -25.73 8.39 -17.50
CA LYS A 304 -25.16 8.38 -18.85
C LYS A 304 -23.91 9.25 -18.92
N THR A 305 -22.86 8.71 -19.52
CA THR A 305 -21.62 9.43 -19.84
C THR A 305 -21.42 9.39 -21.35
N THR A 306 -21.19 10.56 -21.96
CA THR A 306 -20.86 10.66 -23.37
C THR A 306 -19.65 11.55 -23.57
N SER A 307 -18.67 11.08 -24.35
CA SER A 307 -17.50 11.85 -24.76
C SER A 307 -17.65 12.17 -26.25
N ASN A 308 -17.63 13.44 -26.61
CA ASN A 308 -17.69 13.90 -28.00
C ASN A 308 -16.53 14.85 -28.26
N GLY A 309 -15.43 14.31 -28.83
CA GLY A 309 -14.17 15.03 -28.95
C GLY A 309 -13.64 15.50 -27.60
N ASP A 310 -13.37 16.80 -27.49
CA ASP A 310 -12.86 17.46 -26.28
C ASP A 310 -13.93 17.72 -25.21
N ARG A 311 -15.20 17.36 -25.47
CA ARG A 311 -16.31 17.62 -24.55
C ARG A 311 -16.81 16.35 -23.89
N GLN A 312 -16.71 16.30 -22.57
CA GLN A 312 -17.32 15.25 -21.74
C GLN A 312 -18.66 15.74 -21.21
N THR A 313 -19.68 14.88 -21.27
CA THR A 313 -21.00 15.16 -20.72
C THR A 313 -21.43 14.03 -19.80
N PHE A 314 -21.80 14.40 -18.57
CA PHE A 314 -22.30 13.50 -17.53
C PHE A 314 -23.76 13.84 -17.25
N THR A 315 -24.63 12.84 -17.26
CA THR A 315 -26.07 13.03 -17.02
C THR A 315 -26.53 12.14 -15.88
N TRP A 316 -27.21 12.75 -14.90
CA TRP A 316 -28.01 12.07 -13.88
C TRP A 316 -29.48 12.32 -14.20
N ALA A 317 -30.28 11.26 -14.29
CA ALA A 317 -31.71 11.36 -14.54
C ALA A 317 -32.47 10.40 -13.63
N PHE A 318 -33.43 10.94 -12.88
CA PHE A 318 -34.32 10.19 -12.00
C PHE A 318 -35.76 10.60 -12.29
N ASP A 319 -36.58 9.63 -12.68
CA ASP A 319 -37.96 9.93 -13.09
C ASP A 319 -38.88 10.16 -11.87
N ARG A 320 -38.75 9.38 -10.80
CA ARG A 320 -39.56 9.51 -9.57
C ARG A 320 -38.81 9.05 -8.31
N ASP A 321 -39.12 9.68 -7.18
CA ASP A 321 -38.82 9.21 -5.82
C ASP A 321 -37.36 8.83 -5.52
N ALA A 322 -36.40 9.56 -6.09
CA ALA A 322 -35.00 9.37 -5.74
C ALA A 322 -34.63 10.15 -4.47
N SER A 323 -34.17 9.46 -3.43
CA SER A 323 -33.56 10.09 -2.27
C SER A 323 -32.05 9.96 -2.35
N VAL A 324 -31.35 11.09 -2.38
CA VAL A 324 -29.89 11.12 -2.49
C VAL A 324 -29.32 11.88 -1.29
N GLN A 325 -28.56 11.19 -0.46
CA GLN A 325 -27.93 11.78 0.73
C GLN A 325 -26.60 12.46 0.40
N LYS A 326 -25.85 11.90 -0.56
CA LYS A 326 -24.57 12.46 -1.03
C LYS A 326 -24.80 13.48 -2.13
N PRO A 327 -24.06 14.57 -2.17
CA PRO A 327 -24.28 15.58 -3.19
C PRO A 327 -23.73 15.10 -4.55
N PHE A 328 -24.12 15.70 -5.65
CA PHE A 328 -23.58 15.38 -6.98
C PHE A 328 -22.45 16.33 -7.32
N GLY A 329 -21.38 15.91 -7.99
CA GLY A 329 -20.32 16.86 -8.32
C GLY A 329 -19.10 16.29 -9.01
N VAL A 330 -18.23 17.19 -9.42
CA VAL A 330 -17.02 16.89 -10.19
C VAL A 330 -15.85 17.76 -9.72
N SER A 331 -14.64 17.21 -9.84
CA SER A 331 -13.37 17.86 -9.47
C SER A 331 -12.33 17.76 -10.58
N ILE A 332 -11.44 18.74 -10.64
CA ILE A 332 -10.23 18.72 -11.47
C ILE A 332 -9.07 18.17 -10.63
N GLY A 333 -8.37 17.17 -11.17
CA GLY A 333 -7.26 16.50 -10.48
C GLY A 333 -7.65 15.13 -9.95
N ALA A 334 -6.65 14.24 -9.80
CA ALA A 334 -6.84 12.86 -9.35
C ALA A 334 -7.66 12.83 -8.05
N PRO A 335 -8.64 11.91 -7.92
CA PRO A 335 -9.34 11.80 -6.66
C PRO A 335 -8.29 11.49 -5.59
N VAL A 336 -8.38 12.16 -4.44
CA VAL A 336 -7.43 11.93 -3.32
C VAL A 336 -7.35 10.44 -2.94
N ALA A 337 -8.39 9.66 -3.28
CA ALA A 337 -8.49 8.22 -3.10
C ALA A 337 -7.80 7.34 -4.17
N ALA A 338 -7.37 7.85 -5.33
CA ALA A 338 -6.69 7.00 -6.35
C ALA A 338 -5.25 6.62 -5.96
N GLN A 339 -4.63 7.33 -5.00
CA GLN A 339 -3.26 7.07 -4.55
C GLN A 339 -3.18 6.25 -3.26
N THR A 340 -4.32 5.81 -2.71
CA THR A 340 -4.35 5.06 -1.45
C THR A 340 -4.42 3.57 -1.71
N GLY A 341 -3.52 2.79 -1.09
CA GLY A 341 -3.58 1.33 -1.08
C GLY A 341 -2.44 0.57 -1.76
N THR A 342 -1.59 1.19 -2.58
CA THR A 342 -0.45 0.47 -3.20
C THR A 342 0.62 0.11 -2.17
N LEU A 343 0.98 1.04 -1.29
CA LEU A 343 2.03 0.85 -0.28
C LEU A 343 1.60 -0.12 0.85
N PRO A 344 0.38 -0.04 1.41
CA PRO A 344 -0.13 -1.05 2.34
C PRO A 344 -0.16 -2.47 1.74
N LEU A 345 -0.58 -2.61 0.48
CA LEU A 345 -0.59 -3.91 -0.21
C LEU A 345 0.81 -4.46 -0.44
N LEU A 346 1.76 -3.59 -0.84
CA LEU A 346 3.17 -3.96 -0.99
C LEU A 346 3.76 -4.48 0.32
N LEU A 347 3.48 -3.82 1.44
CA LEU A 347 3.94 -4.26 2.77
C LEU A 347 3.40 -5.65 3.09
N LEU A 348 2.13 -5.93 2.79
CA LEU A 348 1.55 -7.25 3.01
C LEU A 348 2.23 -8.35 2.16
N LEU A 349 2.65 -8.01 0.94
CA LEU A 349 3.30 -8.95 0.01
C LEU A 349 4.83 -9.06 0.21
N ALA A 350 5.45 -8.08 0.87
CA ALA A 350 6.89 -7.99 1.06
C ALA A 350 7.55 -9.25 1.68
N PRO A 351 6.96 -9.93 2.69
CA PRO A 351 7.51 -11.19 3.21
C PRO A 351 7.51 -12.32 2.17
N GLY A 352 6.51 -12.37 1.29
CA GLY A 352 6.45 -13.32 0.18
C GLY A 352 7.51 -13.03 -0.88
N ILE A 353 7.68 -11.75 -1.24
CA ILE A 353 8.75 -11.29 -2.14
C ILE A 353 10.14 -11.63 -1.55
N PHE A 354 10.33 -11.40 -0.25
CA PHE A 354 11.55 -11.78 0.46
C PHE A 354 11.82 -13.29 0.39
N GLY A 355 10.79 -14.12 0.65
CA GLY A 355 10.92 -15.58 0.57
C GLY A 355 11.32 -16.04 -0.84
N TRP A 356 10.71 -15.46 -1.87
CA TRP A 356 11.07 -15.72 -3.27
C TRP A 356 12.51 -15.31 -3.60
N TRP A 357 12.90 -14.10 -3.20
CA TRP A 357 14.26 -13.59 -3.38
C TRP A 357 15.31 -14.47 -2.68
N MET A 358 15.05 -14.86 -1.42
CA MET A 358 15.93 -15.76 -0.66
C MET A 358 16.06 -17.13 -1.31
N LEU A 359 14.97 -17.67 -1.86
CA LEU A 359 15.00 -18.94 -2.60
C LEU A 359 15.89 -18.83 -3.85
N LEU A 360 15.73 -17.77 -4.64
CA LEU A 360 16.58 -17.54 -5.82
C LEU A 360 18.06 -17.40 -5.43
N LEU A 361 18.35 -16.67 -4.35
CA LEU A 361 19.70 -16.49 -3.87
C LEU A 361 20.33 -17.78 -3.34
N CYS A 362 19.62 -18.57 -2.52
CA CYS A 362 20.14 -19.82 -1.98
C CYS A 362 20.37 -20.88 -3.08
N LEU A 363 19.56 -20.87 -4.14
CA LEU A 363 19.77 -21.72 -5.33
C LEU A 363 20.89 -21.18 -6.23
N SER A 364 21.14 -19.87 -6.20
CA SER A 364 22.12 -19.21 -7.07
C SER A 364 23.51 -19.06 -6.44
N ILE A 365 23.66 -19.08 -5.13
CA ILE A 365 24.98 -18.93 -4.50
C ILE A 365 25.04 -19.71 -3.19
N PRO A 366 26.22 -20.24 -2.81
CA PRO A 366 26.40 -20.90 -1.53
C PRO A 366 26.35 -19.86 -0.39
N MET A 367 25.17 -19.70 0.22
CA MET A 367 24.91 -18.79 1.33
C MET A 367 25.34 -19.37 2.68
N ARG A 368 25.91 -18.55 3.57
CA ARG A 368 25.99 -18.88 5.01
C ARG A 368 24.76 -18.35 5.74
N LEU A 369 24.47 -18.88 6.93
CA LEU A 369 23.36 -18.38 7.76
C LEU A 369 23.49 -16.88 8.07
N GLN A 370 24.71 -16.39 8.27
CA GLN A 370 24.98 -14.98 8.51
C GLN A 370 24.59 -14.10 7.31
N ASP A 371 24.86 -14.56 6.09
CA ASP A 371 24.53 -13.84 4.86
C ASP A 371 23.01 -13.70 4.70
N ILE A 372 22.27 -14.77 5.01
CA ILE A 372 20.79 -14.79 5.02
C ILE A 372 20.24 -13.80 6.05
N ALA A 373 20.81 -13.77 7.26
CA ALA A 373 20.37 -12.86 8.31
C ALA A 373 20.63 -11.38 7.93
N ILE A 374 21.81 -11.08 7.37
CA ILE A 374 22.17 -9.73 6.92
C ILE A 374 21.26 -9.29 5.76
N ALA A 375 21.03 -10.17 4.79
CA ALA A 375 20.16 -9.89 3.65
C ALA A 375 18.70 -9.68 4.09
N GLY A 376 18.21 -10.48 5.03
CA GLY A 376 16.91 -10.29 5.68
C GLY A 376 16.79 -8.94 6.37
N LEU A 377 17.76 -8.61 7.23
CA LEU A 377 17.77 -7.33 7.94
C LEU A 377 17.79 -6.15 6.96
N ALA A 378 18.62 -6.21 5.92
CA ALA A 378 18.72 -5.16 4.91
C ALA A 378 17.41 -4.97 4.13
N PHE A 379 16.76 -6.06 3.73
CA PHE A 379 15.48 -6.00 3.00
C PHE A 379 14.37 -5.38 3.85
N PHE A 380 14.15 -5.88 5.07
CA PHE A 380 13.07 -5.37 5.93
C PHE A 380 13.36 -3.95 6.45
N THR A 381 14.63 -3.60 6.70
CA THR A 381 15.02 -2.22 6.99
C THR A 381 14.77 -1.31 5.79
N GLY A 382 15.04 -1.79 4.57
CA GLY A 382 14.69 -1.10 3.33
C GLY A 382 13.19 -0.87 3.18
N MET A 383 12.35 -1.86 3.48
CA MET A 383 10.89 -1.72 3.49
C MET A 383 10.40 -0.73 4.55
N PHE A 384 11.01 -0.76 5.74
CA PHE A 384 10.74 0.23 6.78
C PHE A 384 11.10 1.64 6.31
N ALA A 385 12.30 1.84 5.77
CA ALA A 385 12.75 3.11 5.21
C ALA A 385 11.79 3.59 4.11
N LEU A 386 11.39 2.71 3.18
CA LEU A 386 10.42 3.02 2.13
C LEU A 386 9.10 3.53 2.69
N THR A 387 8.62 2.97 3.80
CA THR A 387 7.35 3.36 4.43
C THR A 387 7.39 4.78 5.01
N TYR A 388 8.54 5.20 5.56
CA TYR A 388 8.68 6.52 6.18
C TYR A 388 9.16 7.59 5.20
N PHE A 389 10.12 7.28 4.33
CA PHE A 389 10.64 8.25 3.36
C PHE A 389 9.66 8.53 2.21
N SER A 390 8.77 7.59 1.87
CA SER A 390 7.67 7.84 0.91
C SER A 390 6.67 8.90 1.39
N ARG A 391 6.71 9.29 2.68
CA ARG A 391 5.92 10.41 3.19
C ARG A 391 6.46 11.77 2.74
N ILE A 392 7.74 11.83 2.40
CA ILE A 392 8.47 13.06 2.10
C ILE A 392 8.87 13.13 0.62
N GLY A 393 9.16 11.99 0.00
CA GLY A 393 9.58 11.90 -1.40
C GLY A 393 8.74 10.95 -2.24
N ASP A 394 8.98 10.96 -3.55
CA ASP A 394 8.38 10.03 -4.50
C ASP A 394 8.83 8.59 -4.23
N PHE A 395 7.90 7.63 -4.37
CA PHE A 395 8.13 6.21 -4.14
C PHE A 395 9.34 5.69 -4.95
N VAL A 396 9.40 6.07 -6.23
CA VAL A 396 10.43 5.62 -7.17
C VAL A 396 11.82 6.05 -6.72
N SER A 397 11.97 7.29 -6.24
CA SER A 397 13.26 7.81 -5.79
C SER A 397 13.74 7.10 -4.53
N VAL A 398 12.85 6.89 -3.56
CA VAL A 398 13.20 6.20 -2.31
C VAL A 398 13.57 4.74 -2.56
N TRP A 399 12.78 4.03 -3.37
CA TRP A 399 13.07 2.64 -3.72
C TRP A 399 14.35 2.49 -4.55
N SER A 400 14.69 3.45 -5.40
CA SER A 400 15.96 3.47 -6.13
C SER A 400 17.15 3.53 -5.17
N GLY A 401 17.07 4.36 -4.12
CA GLY A 401 18.09 4.43 -3.07
C GLY A 401 18.25 3.10 -2.33
N VAL A 402 17.14 2.49 -1.90
CA VAL A 402 17.16 1.17 -1.25
C VAL A 402 17.72 0.09 -2.18
N SER A 403 17.37 0.12 -3.46
CA SER A 403 17.84 -0.83 -4.47
C SER A 403 19.36 -0.77 -4.65
N ILE A 404 19.95 0.43 -4.67
CA ILE A 404 21.41 0.60 -4.74
C ILE A 404 22.09 -0.02 -3.52
N VAL A 405 21.55 0.20 -2.32
CA VAL A 405 22.09 -0.38 -1.08
C VAL A 405 22.02 -1.90 -1.12
N LEU A 406 20.89 -2.48 -1.56
CA LEU A 406 20.73 -3.93 -1.71
C LEU A 406 21.71 -4.51 -2.73
N LEU A 407 21.91 -3.84 -3.88
CA LEU A 407 22.87 -4.29 -4.89
C LEU A 407 24.31 -4.24 -4.41
N LEU A 408 24.72 -3.18 -3.69
CA LEU A 408 26.05 -3.07 -3.10
C LEU A 408 26.30 -4.16 -2.06
N LEU A 409 25.28 -4.44 -1.23
CA LEU A 409 25.36 -5.50 -0.23
C LEU A 409 25.53 -6.86 -0.89
N VAL A 410 24.70 -7.15 -1.91
CA VAL A 410 24.72 -8.44 -2.61
C VAL A 410 25.99 -8.63 -3.45
N TRP A 411 26.55 -7.56 -4.02
CA TRP A 411 27.88 -7.59 -4.62
C TRP A 411 28.96 -8.03 -3.62
N GLY A 412 28.84 -7.58 -2.37
CA GLY A 412 29.71 -7.96 -1.26
C GLY A 412 29.71 -9.46 -0.93
N LEU A 413 28.62 -10.18 -1.22
CA LEU A 413 28.57 -11.65 -1.06
C LEU A 413 29.44 -12.38 -2.10
N GLY A 414 29.73 -11.76 -3.24
CA GLY A 414 30.58 -12.32 -4.29
C GLY A 414 32.07 -12.00 -4.14
N ARG A 415 32.54 -11.61 -2.94
CA ARG A 415 33.92 -11.17 -2.71
C ARG A 415 34.92 -12.25 -3.13
N GLY A 416 35.62 -12.02 -4.24
CA GLY A 416 36.63 -12.93 -4.80
C GLY A 416 36.23 -13.69 -6.06
N ASN A 417 34.95 -13.65 -6.49
CA ASN A 417 34.54 -14.25 -7.76
C ASN A 417 33.44 -13.42 -8.45
N LEU A 418 33.80 -12.81 -9.58
CA LEU A 418 32.92 -11.96 -10.38
C LEU A 418 31.65 -12.71 -10.83
N ARG A 419 31.74 -14.03 -11.07
CA ARG A 419 30.58 -14.84 -11.48
C ARG A 419 29.55 -15.00 -10.36
N ILE A 420 30.00 -15.11 -9.11
CA ILE A 420 29.12 -15.22 -7.93
C ILE A 420 28.45 -13.87 -7.69
N ALA A 421 29.20 -12.77 -7.83
CA ALA A 421 28.66 -11.41 -7.71
C ALA A 421 27.57 -11.12 -8.76
N VAL A 422 27.79 -11.50 -10.03
CA VAL A 422 26.81 -11.34 -11.11
C VAL A 422 25.55 -12.18 -10.85
N ALA A 423 25.71 -13.44 -10.43
CA ALA A 423 24.55 -14.30 -10.12
C ALA A 423 23.71 -13.72 -8.98
N ALA A 424 24.36 -13.14 -7.98
CA ALA A 424 23.70 -12.53 -6.84
C ALA A 424 22.99 -11.22 -7.24
N ILE A 425 23.60 -10.38 -8.09
CA ILE A 425 22.95 -9.20 -8.68
C ILE A 425 21.68 -9.58 -9.45
N ILE A 426 21.79 -10.54 -10.38
CA ILE A 426 20.65 -10.94 -11.22
C ILE A 426 19.52 -11.49 -10.35
N SER A 427 19.85 -12.35 -9.38
CA SER A 427 18.87 -12.88 -8.43
C SER A 427 18.18 -11.79 -7.61
N THR A 428 18.88 -10.70 -7.29
CA THR A 428 18.34 -9.57 -6.52
C THR A 428 17.51 -8.62 -7.37
N LEU A 429 17.92 -8.39 -8.62
CA LEU A 429 17.13 -7.63 -9.58
C LEU A 429 15.77 -8.28 -9.80
N VAL A 430 15.77 -9.58 -10.10
CA VAL A 430 14.56 -10.32 -10.46
C VAL A 430 13.75 -10.72 -9.24
N GLY A 431 14.41 -11.07 -8.13
CA GLY A 431 13.74 -11.57 -6.93
C GLY A 431 13.18 -10.48 -6.00
N ALA A 432 13.80 -9.30 -5.95
CA ALA A 432 13.42 -8.25 -4.99
C ALA A 432 13.14 -6.90 -5.66
N ILE A 433 14.03 -6.41 -6.53
CA ILE A 433 13.96 -5.03 -7.05
C ILE A 433 12.81 -4.85 -8.05
N LEU A 434 12.76 -5.67 -9.10
CA LEU A 434 11.73 -5.60 -10.14
C LEU A 434 10.31 -5.89 -9.62
N PRO A 435 10.08 -6.91 -8.76
CA PRO A 435 8.77 -7.13 -8.15
C PRO A 435 8.25 -5.88 -7.44
N ILE A 436 9.11 -5.16 -6.72
CA ILE A 436 8.70 -3.97 -5.98
C ILE A 436 8.49 -2.77 -6.93
N TYR A 437 9.30 -2.61 -7.98
CA TYR A 437 9.05 -1.60 -9.03
C TYR A 437 7.77 -1.84 -9.82
N SER A 438 7.33 -3.10 -9.97
CA SER A 438 6.08 -3.42 -10.69
C SER A 438 4.85 -2.75 -10.05
N PHE A 439 4.89 -2.53 -8.73
CA PHE A 439 3.83 -1.83 -8.01
C PHE A 439 3.77 -0.34 -8.38
N SER A 440 4.89 0.30 -8.72
CA SER A 440 4.91 1.70 -9.17
C SER A 440 4.34 1.86 -10.58
N ILE A 441 4.72 0.97 -11.50
CA ILE A 441 4.26 1.02 -12.90
C ILE A 441 2.74 0.87 -12.95
N ALA A 442 2.21 -0.06 -12.17
CA ALA A 442 0.78 -0.29 -12.11
C ALA A 442 -0.01 0.68 -11.23
N GLU A 443 0.65 1.66 -10.64
CA GLU A 443 -0.01 2.85 -10.11
C GLU A 443 -0.19 3.89 -11.23
N ALA A 444 0.79 4.01 -12.14
CA ALA A 444 0.71 4.92 -13.28
C ALA A 444 -0.32 4.48 -14.33
N THR A 445 -0.47 3.17 -14.56
CA THR A 445 -1.50 2.60 -15.43
C THR A 445 -2.63 2.06 -14.57
N SER A 446 -3.75 2.78 -14.49
CA SER A 446 -4.98 2.48 -13.72
C SER A 446 -5.70 1.15 -14.10
N ASP A 447 -4.97 0.18 -14.65
CA ASP A 447 -5.45 -1.11 -15.08
C ASP A 447 -4.85 -2.23 -14.21
N SER A 448 -5.73 -2.85 -13.41
CA SER A 448 -5.41 -3.97 -12.53
C SER A 448 -4.76 -5.17 -13.26
N GLY A 449 -5.03 -5.34 -14.56
CA GLY A 449 -4.45 -6.44 -15.36
C GLY A 449 -2.93 -6.32 -15.55
N THR A 450 -2.39 -5.10 -15.54
CA THR A 450 -0.97 -4.85 -15.80
C THR A 450 -0.08 -5.38 -14.67
N ARG A 451 -0.56 -5.39 -13.42
CA ARG A 451 0.17 -5.92 -12.24
C ARG A 451 0.49 -7.40 -12.40
N GLY A 452 -0.54 -8.19 -12.71
CA GLY A 452 -0.41 -9.64 -12.86
C GLY A 452 0.51 -10.00 -14.02
N MET A 453 0.44 -9.26 -15.13
CA MET A 453 1.30 -9.49 -16.30
C MET A 453 2.78 -9.21 -15.99
N VAL A 454 3.10 -8.08 -15.35
CA VAL A 454 4.49 -7.74 -15.01
C VAL A 454 5.06 -8.74 -14.00
N LEU A 455 4.31 -9.10 -12.96
CA LEU A 455 4.73 -10.11 -11.99
C LEU A 455 4.93 -11.49 -12.64
N SER A 456 4.07 -11.88 -13.58
CA SER A 456 4.22 -13.13 -14.34
C SER A 456 5.47 -13.12 -15.23
N ALA A 457 5.75 -11.99 -15.89
CA ALA A 457 6.97 -11.82 -16.68
C ALA A 457 8.24 -11.92 -15.81
N ILE A 458 8.23 -11.33 -14.61
CA ILE A 458 9.35 -11.42 -13.65
C ILE A 458 9.52 -12.86 -13.15
N ALA A 459 8.43 -13.57 -12.88
CA ALA A 459 8.46 -14.98 -12.50
C ALA A 459 9.04 -15.86 -13.62
N LEU A 460 8.63 -15.65 -14.87
CA LEU A 460 9.21 -16.33 -16.03
C LEU A 460 10.70 -16.06 -16.17
N LEU A 461 11.12 -14.80 -15.98
CA LEU A 461 12.52 -14.41 -16.06
C LEU A 461 13.35 -15.05 -14.93
N SER A 462 12.76 -15.22 -13.74
CA SER A 462 13.37 -15.93 -12.61
C SER A 462 13.61 -17.42 -12.94
N VAL A 463 12.61 -18.09 -13.52
CA VAL A 463 12.70 -19.49 -13.92
C VAL A 463 13.70 -19.66 -15.05
N PHE A 464 13.64 -18.79 -16.06
CA PHE A 464 14.59 -18.79 -17.18
C PHE A 464 16.03 -18.63 -16.68
N TRP A 465 16.27 -17.73 -15.72
CA TRP A 465 17.57 -17.57 -15.09
C TRP A 465 18.07 -18.85 -14.41
N LEU A 466 17.24 -19.50 -13.59
CA LEU A 466 17.60 -20.76 -12.94
C LEU A 466 17.88 -21.88 -13.95
N VAL A 467 17.08 -21.97 -15.03
CA VAL A 467 17.27 -22.95 -16.10
C VAL A 467 18.56 -22.68 -16.87
N ALA A 468 18.81 -21.44 -17.28
CA ALA A 468 20.05 -21.06 -17.96
C ALA A 468 21.27 -21.37 -17.09
N ARG A 469 21.20 -21.04 -15.80
CA ARG A 469 22.24 -21.39 -14.83
C ARG A 469 22.48 -22.90 -14.76
N ASN A 470 21.43 -23.70 -14.66
CA ASN A 470 21.51 -25.15 -14.55
C ASN A 470 22.00 -25.82 -15.84
N TRP A 471 21.60 -25.29 -17.00
CA TRP A 471 21.90 -25.87 -18.31
C TRP A 471 23.33 -25.55 -18.79
N TYR A 472 23.81 -24.32 -18.57
CA TYR A 472 25.15 -23.91 -19.01
C TYR A 472 26.28 -24.42 -18.10
N ASP A 473 25.96 -25.26 -17.10
CA ASP A 473 26.89 -25.93 -16.16
C ASP A 473 28.02 -25.01 -15.69
N TRP A 474 27.69 -23.73 -15.45
CA TRP A 474 28.67 -22.65 -15.25
C TRP A 474 29.50 -22.81 -13.95
N TYR A 475 29.17 -23.84 -13.15
CA TYR A 475 29.70 -24.17 -11.84
C TYR A 475 29.81 -25.68 -11.61
N ARG A 476 30.53 -26.44 -12.45
CA ARG A 476 31.29 -27.55 -11.87
C ARG A 476 32.27 -26.92 -10.88
N LEU A 477 31.94 -27.01 -9.59
CA LEU A 477 32.89 -26.78 -8.52
C LEU A 477 34.00 -27.80 -8.75
N GLU A 478 35.08 -27.39 -9.41
CA GLU A 478 36.33 -28.14 -9.34
C GLU A 478 36.62 -28.34 -7.86
N PRO A 479 36.64 -29.59 -7.35
CA PRO A 479 37.25 -29.83 -6.07
C PRO A 479 38.65 -29.27 -6.20
N ARG A 480 39.05 -28.40 -5.28
CA ARG A 480 40.43 -27.98 -5.15
C ARG A 480 41.22 -29.20 -4.69
N GLU A 481 41.47 -30.14 -5.59
CA GLU A 481 42.56 -31.07 -5.48
C GLU A 481 43.81 -30.20 -5.44
N ARG A 482 44.38 -30.06 -4.25
CA ARG A 482 45.79 -29.66 -4.18
C ARG A 482 46.51 -30.71 -5.02
N PRO A 483 47.34 -30.32 -6.01
CA PRO A 483 48.29 -31.27 -6.55
C PRO A 483 49.06 -31.83 -5.36
N LEU A 484 49.02 -33.14 -5.17
CA LEU A 484 50.03 -33.80 -4.34
C LEU A 484 51.37 -33.28 -4.85
N PRO A 485 52.30 -32.86 -3.96
CA PRO A 485 53.59 -32.36 -4.41
C PRO A 485 54.22 -33.40 -5.32
N ASP A 486 54.47 -32.97 -6.55
CA ASP A 486 55.14 -33.77 -7.56
C ASP A 486 56.50 -34.18 -7.00
N ARG A 487 56.63 -35.48 -6.72
CA ARG A 487 57.84 -36.08 -6.13
C ARG A 487 58.99 -36.18 -7.14
N SER A 488 58.83 -35.66 -8.36
CA SER A 488 59.79 -35.80 -9.45
C SER A 488 60.63 -34.56 -9.76
N ASN A 489 60.47 -33.46 -9.01
CA ASN A 489 61.33 -32.29 -9.16
C ASN A 489 62.00 -31.92 -7.81
N PRO A 490 63.29 -32.25 -7.60
CA PRO A 490 64.04 -31.70 -6.49
C PRO A 490 64.34 -30.23 -6.81
N GLU A 491 63.50 -29.31 -6.33
CA GLU A 491 63.95 -27.93 -6.16
C GLU A 491 65.13 -27.89 -5.17
N PRO A 492 66.08 -26.97 -5.38
CA PRO A 492 67.35 -26.96 -4.68
C PRO A 492 67.11 -26.82 -3.18
N GLU A 493 67.76 -27.67 -2.39
CA GLU A 493 67.90 -27.49 -0.95
C GLU A 493 68.20 -26.01 -0.67
N ALA A 494 67.24 -25.31 -0.09
CA ALA A 494 67.56 -24.11 0.67
C ALA A 494 68.51 -24.60 1.76
N ILE A 495 69.80 -24.33 1.56
CA ILE A 495 70.85 -24.54 2.56
C ILE A 495 70.48 -23.60 3.72
N PHE A 496 69.64 -24.10 4.62
CA PHE A 496 69.45 -23.52 5.93
C PHE A 496 70.80 -23.65 6.63
N THR A 497 71.54 -22.54 6.69
CA THR A 497 72.81 -22.56 7.40
C THR A 497 72.52 -22.77 8.88
N ARG A 498 73.44 -23.41 9.61
CA ARG A 498 73.34 -23.62 11.06
C ARG A 498 73.04 -22.32 11.83
N HIS A 499 73.38 -21.17 11.23
CA HIS A 499 73.10 -19.87 11.80
C HIS A 499 71.62 -19.50 11.80
N ASP A 500 70.89 -19.84 10.74
CA ASP A 500 69.45 -19.53 10.58
C ASP A 500 68.58 -20.37 11.54
N LEU A 501 68.94 -21.65 11.72
CA LEU A 501 68.27 -22.52 12.69
C LEU A 501 68.50 -22.08 14.14
N LEU A 502 69.66 -21.49 14.44
CA LEU A 502 69.94 -20.95 15.77
C LEU A 502 69.16 -19.65 16.03
N GLU A 503 69.01 -18.78 15.04
CA GLU A 503 68.25 -17.54 15.18
C GLU A 503 66.74 -17.80 15.34
N GLU A 504 66.20 -18.78 14.61
CA GLU A 504 64.80 -19.18 14.72
C GLU A 504 64.52 -19.89 16.06
N SER A 505 65.46 -20.72 16.55
CA SER A 505 65.35 -21.34 17.88
C SER A 505 65.44 -20.32 19.03
N ALA A 506 66.23 -19.25 18.87
CA ALA A 506 66.33 -18.17 19.86
C ALA A 506 65.03 -17.36 19.94
N LYS A 507 64.38 -17.10 18.80
CA LYS A 507 63.03 -16.50 18.76
C LYS A 507 61.98 -17.40 19.41
N TYR A 508 62.05 -18.71 19.18
CA TYR A 508 61.10 -19.67 19.77
C TYR A 508 61.24 -19.77 21.30
N ASN A 509 62.46 -19.76 21.83
CA ASN A 509 62.71 -19.79 23.28
C ASN A 509 62.32 -18.49 24.01
N GLN A 510 62.34 -17.33 23.34
CA GLN A 510 61.79 -16.09 23.92
C GLN A 510 60.26 -16.12 24.06
N LEU A 511 59.58 -16.83 23.15
CA LEU A 511 58.12 -16.95 23.15
C LEU A 511 57.60 -18.05 24.08
N ASN A 512 58.47 -18.98 24.52
CA ASN A 512 58.06 -20.12 25.33
C ASN A 512 59.17 -20.53 26.34
N PRO A 513 59.30 -19.83 27.49
CA PRO A 513 60.44 -19.98 28.41
C PRO A 513 60.50 -21.33 29.17
N GLY A 514 59.63 -22.29 28.84
CA GLY A 514 59.63 -23.65 29.38
C GLY A 514 59.91 -24.75 28.34
N ALA A 515 60.24 -24.41 27.09
CA ALA A 515 60.58 -25.40 26.08
C ALA A 515 62.00 -25.96 26.33
N PRO A 516 62.20 -27.30 26.25
CA PRO A 516 63.52 -27.90 26.41
C PRO A 516 64.47 -27.42 25.31
N THR A 517 65.71 -27.11 25.68
CA THR A 517 66.70 -26.62 24.71
C THR A 517 67.06 -27.71 23.70
N PRO A 518 67.54 -27.36 22.49
CA PRO A 518 67.97 -28.34 21.49
C PRO A 518 68.98 -29.37 22.03
N GLU A 519 69.88 -28.95 22.92
CA GLU A 519 70.82 -29.87 23.61
C GLU A 519 70.12 -30.83 24.57
N GLU A 520 69.03 -30.40 25.23
CA GLU A 520 68.26 -31.24 26.14
C GLU A 520 67.40 -32.27 25.39
N ILE A 521 66.92 -31.90 24.19
CA ILE A 521 66.26 -32.82 23.26
C ILE A 521 67.27 -33.86 22.72
N GLU A 522 68.49 -33.42 22.37
CA GLU A 522 69.55 -34.32 21.87
C GLU A 522 70.06 -35.27 22.95
N ARG A 523 70.19 -34.81 24.21
CA ARG A 523 70.47 -35.69 25.36
C ARG A 523 69.36 -36.70 25.64
N ARG A 524 68.08 -36.33 25.45
CA ARG A 524 66.95 -37.27 25.59
C ARG A 524 66.97 -38.33 24.48
N ARG A 525 67.24 -37.94 23.23
CA ARG A 525 67.42 -38.88 22.12
C ARG A 525 68.55 -39.87 22.37
N LEU A 526 69.72 -39.39 22.77
CA LEU A 526 70.87 -40.26 23.06
C LEU A 526 70.64 -41.17 24.27
N ARG A 527 69.77 -40.77 25.21
CA ARG A 527 69.34 -41.63 26.32
C ARG A 527 68.38 -42.73 25.86
N ASP A 528 67.47 -42.43 24.95
CA ASP A 528 66.49 -43.41 24.43
C ASP A 528 67.12 -44.39 23.44
N ASP A 529 68.09 -43.94 22.63
CA ASP A 529 68.83 -44.79 21.68
C ASP A 529 69.89 -45.68 22.37
N GLY A 530 70.25 -45.38 23.63
CA GLY A 530 71.18 -46.18 24.44
C GLY A 530 70.56 -47.38 25.17
N VAL A 531 69.24 -47.59 25.08
CA VAL A 531 68.51 -48.60 25.88
C VAL A 531 68.09 -49.84 25.08
N THR A 532 68.31 -49.90 23.77
CA THR A 532 67.88 -51.03 22.91
C THR A 532 69.00 -52.05 22.61
N GLY A 533 69.94 -52.25 23.55
CA GLY A 533 71.09 -53.12 23.37
C GLY A 533 71.34 -54.11 24.51
N SER A 534 70.35 -54.88 24.95
CA SER A 534 70.56 -56.16 25.66
C SER A 534 69.24 -56.93 25.79
N GLU A 535 69.31 -58.26 25.78
CA GLU A 535 68.24 -59.26 25.94
C GLU A 535 67.54 -59.78 24.66
N ARG A 536 68.16 -60.82 24.08
CA ARG A 536 67.55 -62.15 23.91
C ARG A 536 68.64 -63.19 23.64
N GLY A 537 68.98 -63.94 24.69
CA GLY A 537 69.45 -65.31 24.59
C GLY A 537 68.26 -66.26 24.61
#